data_AF-A0AA92UYF7-F1
#
_entry.id   AF-A0AA92UYF7-F1
#
_cell.length_a   1.000
_cell.length_b   1.000
_cell.length_c   1.000
_cell.angle_alpha   90.00
_cell.angle_beta   90.00
_cell.angle_gamma   90.00
#
_symmetry.space_group_name_H-M   'P 1'
#
loop_
_entity.id
_entity.type
_entity.pdbx_description
1 polymer ?
#
loop_
_entity_poly.entity_id
_entity_poly.type
_entity_poly.pdbx_seq_one_letter_code
_entity_poly.pdbx_strand_id
1 'polypeptide(L)' 'MIISFKNGEKVLTMENADMRSICGGTAVATQSFPCTIRESDGSEHTTEVSSVEECLEKGGLK' A
#
# COMPACT_ATOMS: atom_id res chain seq x y z
N MET A 1 -15.11 11.68 14.36
CA MET A 1 -13.99 12.67 14.53
C MET A 1 -13.88 13.08 15.98
N ILE A 2 -12.77 12.72 16.63
CA ILE A 2 -12.50 13.04 18.04
C ILE A 2 -11.47 14.16 18.10
N ILE A 3 -11.76 15.18 18.90
CA ILE A 3 -10.82 16.26 19.19
C ILE A 3 -10.21 15.96 20.56
N SER A 4 -8.90 15.67 20.57
CA SER A 4 -8.14 15.45 21.80
C SER A 4 -7.06 16.51 21.94
N PHE A 5 -6.62 16.79 23.16
CA PHE A 5 -5.49 17.69 23.41
C PHE A 5 -4.34 16.88 24.00
N LYS A 6 -3.19 16.89 23.31
CA LYS A 6 -1.97 16.21 23.77
C LYS A 6 -0.86 17.25 23.83
N ASN A 7 -0.27 17.42 25.02
CA ASN A 7 0.78 18.42 25.29
C ASN A 7 0.39 19.87 24.90
N GLY A 8 -0.88 20.25 25.08
CA GLY A 8 -1.38 21.58 24.71
C GLY A 8 -1.69 21.77 23.23
N GLU A 9 -1.41 20.78 22.39
CA GLU A 9 -1.73 20.81 20.96
C GLU A 9 -3.06 20.08 20.68
N LYS A 10 -3.88 20.67 19.81
CA LYS A 10 -5.14 20.08 19.35
C LYS A 10 -4.84 18.98 18.34
N VAL A 11 -5.04 17.73 18.75
CA VAL A 11 -4.92 16.56 17.88
C VAL A 11 -6.29 16.15 17.39
N LEU A 12 -6.45 16.12 16.06
CA LEU A 12 -7.64 15.59 15.40
C LEU A 12 -7.41 14.11 15.12
N THR A 13 -8.07 13.24 15.88
CA THR A 13 -8.00 11.79 15.69
C THR A 13 -9.32 11.29 15.12
N MET A 14 -9.25 10.48 14.06
CA MET A 14 -10.42 9.81 13.50
C MET A 14 -10.43 8.35 13.96
N GLU A 15 -11.59 7.86 14.37
CA GLU A 15 -11.70 6.44 14.74
C GLU A 15 -11.52 5.57 13.50
N ASN A 16 -10.95 4.38 13.67
CA ASN A 16 -10.77 3.43 12.56
C ASN A 16 -12.10 3.07 11.88
N ALA A 17 -13.21 3.06 12.63
CA ALA A 17 -14.55 2.83 12.09
C ALA A 17 -15.00 3.97 11.16
N ASP A 18 -14.73 5.23 11.53
CA ASP A 18 -14.99 6.41 10.69
C ASP A 18 -14.12 6.37 9.41
N MET A 19 -12.84 6.00 9.52
CA MET A 19 -11.98 5.80 8.34
C MET A 19 -12.52 4.70 7.42
N ARG A 20 -12.97 3.57 7.97
CA ARG A 20 -13.57 2.48 7.19
C ARG A 20 -14.88 2.90 6.52
N SER A 21 -15.65 3.79 7.12
CA SER A 21 -16.87 4.34 6.54
C SER A 21 -16.57 5.31 5.38
N ILE A 22 -15.55 6.16 5.53
CA ILE A 22 -15.12 7.12 4.49
C ILE A 22 -14.42 6.43 3.32
N CYS A 23 -13.50 5.51 3.60
CA CYS A 23 -12.88 4.65 2.59
C CYS A 23 -13.81 3.53 2.10
N GLY A 24 -15.08 3.58 2.52
CA GLY A 24 -16.17 2.77 2.00
C GLY A 24 -15.93 1.27 2.07
N GLY A 25 -15.61 0.70 3.25
CA GLY A 25 -15.81 -0.72 3.64
C GLY A 25 -15.29 -1.84 2.72
N THR A 26 -14.67 -1.46 1.61
CA THR A 26 -14.44 -2.21 0.37
C THR A 26 -13.35 -1.51 -0.44
N ALA A 27 -12.54 -0.65 0.20
CA ALA A 27 -11.18 -0.48 -0.25
C ALA A 27 -10.49 -1.84 -0.01
N VAL A 28 -10.71 -2.77 -0.94
CA VAL A 28 -9.62 -3.63 -1.37
C VAL A 28 -8.56 -2.61 -1.75
N ALA A 29 -7.67 -2.29 -0.81
CA ALA A 29 -6.39 -1.78 -1.19
C ALA A 29 -5.94 -2.80 -2.20
N THR A 30 -5.97 -2.44 -3.48
CA THR A 30 -5.13 -3.08 -4.47
C THR A 30 -3.75 -2.77 -3.91
N GLN A 31 -3.29 -3.61 -2.97
CA GLN A 31 -2.02 -3.43 -2.28
C GLN A 31 -1.03 -3.79 -3.36
N SER A 32 -0.78 -2.81 -4.22
CA SER A 32 0.35 -2.89 -5.10
C SER A 32 1.58 -2.78 -4.21
N PHE A 33 2.54 -3.64 -4.50
CA PHE A 33 3.82 -3.61 -3.84
C PHE A 33 4.92 -3.50 -4.88
N PRO A 34 6.05 -2.87 -4.53
CA PRO A 34 7.17 -2.75 -5.43
C PRO A 34 7.79 -4.14 -5.65
N CYS A 35 7.81 -4.59 -6.90
CA CYS A 35 8.53 -5.74 -7.39
C CYS A 35 9.79 -5.26 -8.11
N THR A 36 10.97 -5.66 -7.64
CA THR A 36 12.24 -5.38 -8.30
C THR A 36 12.68 -6.60 -9.09
N ILE A 37 12.83 -6.42 -10.39
CA ILE A 37 13.23 -7.45 -11.34
C ILE A 37 14.68 -7.18 -11.72
N ARG A 38 15.50 -8.22 -11.62
CA ARG A 38 16.89 -8.19 -12.06
C ARG A 38 16.99 -8.89 -13.40
N GLU A 39 17.40 -8.15 -14.41
CA GLU A 39 17.57 -8.65 -15.77
C GLU A 39 18.92 -9.36 -15.95
N SER A 40 19.02 -10.15 -17.02
CA SER A 40 20.20 -10.97 -17.34
C SER A 40 21.46 -10.14 -17.62
N ASP A 41 21.30 -8.88 -18.01
CA ASP A 41 22.39 -7.92 -18.22
C ASP A 41 22.89 -7.30 -16.89
N GLY A 42 22.25 -7.63 -15.77
CA GLY A 42 22.55 -7.10 -14.44
C GLY A 42 21.82 -5.79 -14.12
N SER A 43 20.99 -5.27 -15.02
CA SER A 43 20.12 -4.13 -14.78
C SER A 43 18.99 -4.49 -13.82
N GLU A 44 18.51 -3.52 -13.05
CA GLU A 44 17.38 -3.68 -12.14
C GLU A 44 16.28 -2.69 -12.51
N HIS A 45 15.03 -3.17 -12.54
CA HIS A 45 13.85 -2.34 -12.77
C HIS A 45 12.78 -2.64 -11.72
N THR A 46 12.20 -1.59 -11.13
CA THR A 46 11.14 -1.71 -10.13
C THR A 46 9.79 -1.34 -10.73
N THR A 47 8.81 -2.23 -10.60
CA THR A 47 7.42 -2.04 -11.03
C THR A 47 6.48 -2.31 -9.87
N GLU A 48 5.40 -1.55 -9.78
CA GLU A 48 4.28 -1.90 -8.91
C GLU A 48 3.56 -3.12 -9.50
N VAL A 49 3.24 -4.10 -8.65
CA VAL A 49 2.48 -5.31 -9.00
C VAL A 49 1.40 -5.56 -7.98
N SER A 50 0.31 -6.19 -8.40
CA SER A 50 -0.84 -6.50 -7.56
C SER A 50 -0.75 -7.86 -6.87
N SER A 51 0.17 -8.74 -7.30
CA SER A 51 0.39 -10.06 -6.73
C SER A 51 1.82 -10.58 -6.93
N VAL A 52 2.20 -11.63 -6.19
CA VAL A 52 3.53 -12.25 -6.30
C VAL A 52 3.68 -12.99 -7.62
N GLU A 53 2.61 -13.60 -8.11
CA GLU A 53 2.57 -14.28 -9.41
C GLU A 53 2.85 -13.30 -10.55
N GLU A 54 2.28 -12.08 -10.50
CA GLU A 54 2.55 -11.03 -11.48
C GLU A 54 4.05 -10.62 -11.44
N CYS A 55 4.65 -10.56 -10.25
CA CYS A 55 6.09 -10.30 -10.11
C CYS A 55 6.94 -11.41 -10.74
N LEU A 56 6.57 -12.68 -10.51
CA LEU A 56 7.28 -13.84 -11.06
C LEU A 56 7.14 -13.95 -12.58
N GLU A 57 5.96 -13.62 -13.14
CA GLU A 57 5.73 -13.55 -14.58
C GLU A 57 6.61 -12.48 -15.23
N LYS A 58 6.65 -11.27 -14.67
CA LYS A 58 7.51 -10.20 -15.17
C LYS A 58 9.00 -10.53 -15.01
N GLY A 59 9.36 -11.32 -13.99
CA GLY A 59 10.71 -11.86 -13.79
C GLY A 59 11.07 -13.07 -14.66
N GLY A 60 10.14 -13.56 -15.51
CA GLY A 60 10.39 -14.70 -16.39
C GLY A 60 10.50 -16.06 -15.68
N LEU A 61 9.96 -16.19 -14.47
CA LEU A 61 10.07 -17.38 -13.61
C LEU A 61 8.84 -18.32 -13.69
N LYS A 62 8.15 -18.39 -14.84
CA LYS A 62 6.94 -19.20 -15.02
C LYS A 62 7.10 -20.33 -16.03
#